data_AF-A0A521F7D6-F1
#
_entry.id   AF-A0A521F7D6-F1
#
_cell.length_a   1.000
_cell.length_b   1.000
_cell.length_c   1.000
_cell.angle_alpha   90.00
_cell.angle_beta   90.00
_cell.angle_gamma   90.00
#
_symmetry.space_group_name_H-M   'P 1'
#
loop_
_entity.id
_entity.type
_entity.pdbx_description
1 polymer ?
#
loop_
_entity_poly.entity_id
_entity_poly.type
_entity_poly.pdbx_seq_one_letter_code
_entity_poly.pdbx_strand_id
1 'polypeptide(L)'
;MTIDLSDSEMMLGYAQEMAYLGYTDVAFNIDQVNNSDTLEFFRDPQQAEEYCAVMANDAEYFERLPVKSLIHDLNALMQSGIDLSSIEAIDITGFARGERERKEFLENNLNGSIMNEKNLEFLADQIKYAGFGEALQPILKEQLGKGEKEFTVLHEANFEKSAFKCELSFKKSDRSDLYFFNSYKAMLSKEGAPHTLEQIFYMGKDNNFTMKEAFNLLEGRSVNKDLMTKEGEKYNSWISLDFKDAEPNGNFKMNHYHQNYGYNLQAALEKHSIKELQTPESKESLLGSLKKGNIQSVTFVVNGEEKRRFVEANPQFKTIRVYDESMLRINDRQSQEQKQKDSKEDISKGEKKSADGKEDDLGEKKEKKAKRRSPSI
;
A
#
# COMPACT_ATOMS: atom_id res chain seq x y z
N MET A 1 -24.23 2.11 -9.58
CA MET A 1 -25.15 1.39 -8.67
C MET A 1 -24.34 0.32 -7.96
N THR A 2 -24.25 0.36 -6.63
CA THR A 2 -23.59 -0.71 -5.86
C THR A 2 -24.59 -1.82 -5.58
N ILE A 3 -24.25 -3.06 -5.94
CA ILE A 3 -25.12 -4.22 -5.73
C ILE A 3 -24.47 -5.30 -4.86
N ASP A 4 -25.29 -6.12 -4.24
CA ASP A 4 -24.92 -7.41 -3.67
C ASP A 4 -24.58 -8.36 -4.81
N LEU A 5 -23.34 -8.81 -4.83
CA LEU A 5 -22.83 -9.61 -5.91
C LEU A 5 -23.44 -11.01 -5.95
N SER A 6 -23.79 -11.56 -4.78
CA SER A 6 -24.42 -12.87 -4.66
C SER A 6 -25.82 -12.91 -5.29
N ASP A 7 -26.46 -11.74 -5.42
CA ASP A 7 -27.80 -11.59 -5.98
C ASP A 7 -27.80 -11.17 -7.46
N SER A 8 -26.62 -10.96 -8.05
CA SER A 8 -26.48 -10.42 -9.42
C SER A 8 -27.18 -11.24 -10.51
N GLU A 9 -27.19 -12.57 -10.41
CA GLU A 9 -27.94 -13.45 -11.32
C GLU A 9 -29.45 -13.26 -11.20
N MET A 10 -29.96 -13.15 -9.97
CA MET A 10 -31.37 -12.93 -9.69
C MET A 10 -31.81 -11.55 -10.18
N MET A 11 -31.01 -10.52 -9.88
CA MET A 11 -31.22 -9.16 -10.37
C MET A 11 -31.26 -9.10 -11.89
N LEU A 12 -30.40 -9.85 -12.59
CA LEU A 12 -30.42 -9.90 -14.06
C LEU A 12 -31.71 -10.51 -14.59
N GLY A 13 -32.13 -11.65 -14.03
CA GLY A 13 -33.40 -12.29 -14.40
C GLY A 13 -34.59 -11.37 -14.14
N TYR A 14 -34.62 -10.73 -12.98
CA TYR A 14 -35.70 -9.83 -12.59
C TYR A 14 -35.75 -8.57 -13.47
N ALA A 15 -34.62 -7.92 -13.73
CA ALA A 15 -34.55 -6.76 -14.61
C ALA A 15 -35.00 -7.11 -16.05
N GLN A 16 -34.64 -8.30 -16.56
CA GLN A 16 -35.10 -8.79 -17.87
C GLN A 16 -36.61 -8.99 -17.91
N GLU A 17 -37.21 -9.57 -16.86
CA GLU A 17 -38.65 -9.72 -16.74
C GLU A 17 -39.36 -8.36 -16.68
N MET A 18 -38.87 -7.43 -15.86
CA MET A 18 -39.45 -6.09 -15.77
C MET A 18 -39.36 -5.33 -17.10
N ALA A 19 -38.23 -5.44 -17.83
CA ALA A 19 -38.11 -4.89 -19.17
C ALA A 19 -39.12 -5.51 -20.15
N TYR A 20 -39.34 -6.84 -20.08
CA TYR A 20 -40.34 -7.54 -20.90
C TYR A 20 -41.77 -7.06 -20.58
N LEU A 21 -42.06 -6.77 -19.31
CA LEU A 21 -43.35 -6.23 -18.83
C LEU A 21 -43.53 -4.73 -19.11
N GLY A 22 -42.59 -4.09 -19.81
CA GLY A 22 -42.68 -2.70 -20.25
C GLY A 22 -42.19 -1.66 -19.25
N TYR A 23 -41.43 -2.07 -18.23
CA TYR A 23 -40.74 -1.15 -17.33
C TYR A 23 -39.50 -0.57 -18.02
N THR A 24 -39.27 0.72 -17.84
CA THR A 24 -38.28 1.51 -18.60
C THR A 24 -37.16 2.04 -17.72
N ASP A 25 -37.47 2.39 -16.47
CA ASP A 25 -36.52 2.92 -15.49
C ASP A 25 -36.56 2.12 -14.18
N VAL A 26 -35.45 2.12 -13.47
CA VAL A 26 -35.28 1.55 -12.14
C VAL A 26 -34.65 2.58 -11.22
N ALA A 27 -35.19 2.76 -10.02
CA ALA A 27 -34.66 3.60 -8.97
C ALA A 27 -34.01 2.75 -7.88
N PHE A 28 -32.98 3.30 -7.24
CA PHE A 28 -32.19 2.62 -6.22
C PHE A 28 -31.56 3.62 -5.25
N ASN A 29 -31.23 3.17 -4.05
CA ASN A 29 -30.53 3.98 -3.06
C ASN A 29 -29.01 3.94 -3.32
N ILE A 30 -28.37 5.10 -3.43
CA ILE A 30 -26.94 5.17 -3.78
C ILE A 30 -26.01 4.89 -2.59
N ASP A 31 -26.52 5.05 -1.36
CA ASP A 31 -25.75 4.91 -0.12
C ASP A 31 -25.80 3.47 0.43
N GLN A 32 -26.51 2.57 -0.25
CA GLN A 32 -26.70 1.17 0.16
C GLN A 32 -26.25 0.17 -0.91
N VAL A 33 -25.96 -1.04 -0.46
CA VAL A 33 -25.75 -2.20 -1.33
C VAL A 33 -27.12 -2.71 -1.77
N ASN A 34 -27.40 -2.64 -3.07
CA ASN A 34 -28.71 -2.97 -3.62
C ASN A 34 -28.80 -4.46 -4.00
N ASN A 35 -29.99 -5.04 -3.90
CA ASN A 35 -30.29 -6.38 -4.39
C ASN A 35 -31.64 -6.37 -5.13
N SER A 36 -32.13 -7.52 -5.56
CA SER A 36 -33.40 -7.66 -6.28
C SER A 36 -34.61 -7.12 -5.51
N ASP A 37 -34.57 -7.13 -4.17
CA ASP A 37 -35.65 -6.62 -3.32
C ASP A 37 -35.58 -5.10 -3.10
N THR A 38 -34.43 -4.45 -3.30
CA THR A 38 -34.24 -3.01 -3.05
C THR A 38 -34.47 -2.15 -4.30
N LEU A 39 -34.65 -2.76 -5.46
CA LEU A 39 -34.86 -2.05 -6.73
C LEU A 39 -36.33 -1.74 -6.96
N GLU A 40 -36.64 -0.49 -7.27
CA GLU A 40 -38.00 -0.07 -7.61
C GLU A 40 -38.10 0.24 -9.11
N PHE A 41 -39.04 -0.41 -9.81
CA PHE A 41 -39.16 -0.32 -11.26
C PHE A 41 -40.35 0.54 -11.68
N PHE A 42 -40.16 1.37 -12.70
CA PHE A 42 -41.16 2.28 -13.23
C PHE A 42 -41.36 2.08 -14.74
N ARG A 43 -42.60 2.18 -15.19
CA ARG A 43 -42.93 2.21 -16.64
C ARG A 43 -42.75 3.59 -17.25
N ASP A 44 -42.85 4.62 -16.42
CA ASP A 44 -42.70 6.01 -16.79
C ASP A 44 -41.44 6.59 -16.12
N PRO A 45 -40.45 7.07 -16.90
CA PRO A 45 -39.24 7.69 -16.36
C PRO A 45 -39.54 8.88 -15.44
N GLN A 46 -40.62 9.61 -15.69
CA GLN A 46 -41.01 10.75 -14.85
C GLN A 46 -41.42 10.29 -13.44
N GLN A 47 -42.09 9.14 -13.32
CA GLN A 47 -42.46 8.58 -12.02
C GLN A 47 -41.23 8.11 -11.23
N ALA A 48 -40.22 7.55 -11.92
CA ALA A 48 -38.96 7.20 -11.28
C ALA A 48 -38.23 8.44 -10.74
N GLU A 49 -38.26 9.55 -11.50
CA GLU A 49 -37.65 10.82 -11.10
C GLU A 49 -38.36 11.45 -9.90
N GLU A 50 -39.69 11.47 -9.93
CA GLU A 50 -40.51 11.90 -8.81
C GLU A 50 -40.26 11.04 -7.56
N TYR A 51 -40.17 9.71 -7.72
CA TYR A 51 -39.82 8.80 -6.63
C TYR A 51 -38.46 9.14 -6.01
N CYS A 52 -37.42 9.33 -6.83
CA CYS A 52 -36.09 9.69 -6.33
C CYS A 52 -36.11 11.03 -5.56
N ALA A 53 -36.85 12.03 -6.07
CA ALA A 53 -36.97 13.34 -5.43
C ALA A 53 -37.76 13.30 -4.11
N VAL A 54 -38.76 12.42 -4.01
CA VAL A 54 -39.60 12.27 -2.80
C VAL A 54 -38.89 11.46 -1.72
N MET A 55 -38.17 10.41 -2.11
CA MET A 55 -37.48 9.52 -1.17
C MET A 55 -36.17 10.11 -0.65
N ALA A 56 -35.56 11.03 -1.41
CA ALA A 56 -34.35 11.71 -0.98
C ALA A 56 -34.57 12.56 0.28
N ASN A 57 -33.69 12.39 1.26
CA ASN A 57 -33.65 13.21 2.48
C ASN A 57 -32.19 13.46 2.91
N ASP A 58 -31.97 14.11 4.05
CA ASP A 58 -30.63 14.48 4.53
C ASP A 58 -29.70 13.26 4.83
N ALA A 59 -30.23 12.03 4.81
CA ALA A 59 -29.49 10.80 5.11
C ALA A 59 -29.56 9.72 4.02
N GLU A 60 -30.48 9.81 3.05
CA GLU A 60 -30.65 8.81 2.00
C GLU A 60 -30.83 9.48 0.64
N TYR A 61 -30.00 9.08 -0.33
CA TYR A 61 -30.06 9.59 -1.69
C TYR A 61 -30.47 8.49 -2.68
N PHE A 62 -31.28 8.86 -3.66
CA PHE A 62 -31.79 7.94 -4.68
C PHE A 62 -31.43 8.42 -6.08
N GLU A 63 -31.06 7.49 -6.94
CA GLU A 63 -30.85 7.71 -8.37
C GLU A 63 -31.70 6.75 -9.18
N ARG A 64 -31.94 7.10 -10.46
CA ARG A 64 -32.57 6.22 -11.44
C ARG A 64 -31.66 5.96 -12.61
N LEU A 65 -31.83 4.80 -13.24
CA LEU A 65 -31.23 4.50 -14.52
C LEU A 65 -32.18 3.68 -15.41
N PRO A 66 -32.01 3.70 -16.75
CA PRO A 66 -32.84 2.89 -17.62
C PRO A 66 -32.64 1.39 -17.35
N VAL A 67 -33.71 0.60 -17.29
CA VAL A 67 -33.66 -0.85 -17.04
C VAL A 67 -32.75 -1.56 -18.05
N LYS A 68 -32.74 -1.09 -19.30
CA LYS A 68 -31.83 -1.62 -20.33
C LYS A 68 -30.36 -1.43 -20.00
N SER A 69 -30.01 -0.33 -19.35
CA SER A 69 -28.64 -0.08 -18.88
C SER A 69 -28.29 -1.01 -17.72
N LEU A 70 -29.21 -1.22 -16.76
CA LEU A 70 -29.02 -2.21 -15.69
C LEU A 70 -28.75 -3.62 -16.26
N ILE A 71 -29.58 -4.06 -17.20
CA ILE A 71 -29.42 -5.36 -17.87
C ILE A 71 -28.06 -5.44 -18.59
N HIS A 72 -27.64 -4.37 -19.25
CA HIS A 72 -26.36 -4.33 -19.94
C HIS A 72 -25.20 -4.48 -18.95
N ASP A 73 -25.22 -3.73 -17.85
CA ASP A 73 -24.17 -3.74 -16.84
C ASP A 73 -24.05 -5.11 -16.16
N LEU A 74 -25.18 -5.72 -15.80
CA LEU A 74 -25.24 -7.07 -15.24
C LEU A 74 -24.74 -8.14 -16.22
N ASN A 75 -25.07 -8.03 -17.52
CA ASN A 75 -24.52 -8.95 -18.52
C ASN A 75 -23.00 -8.79 -18.69
N ALA A 76 -22.47 -7.56 -18.62
CA ALA A 76 -21.04 -7.32 -18.69
C ALA A 76 -20.31 -7.99 -17.51
N LEU A 77 -20.91 -7.93 -16.31
CA LEU A 77 -20.43 -8.64 -15.12
C LEU A 77 -20.40 -10.16 -15.33
N MET A 78 -21.50 -10.76 -15.80
CA MET A 78 -21.58 -12.21 -16.04
C MET A 78 -20.58 -12.72 -17.09
N GLN A 79 -20.24 -11.87 -18.07
CA GLN A 79 -19.32 -12.23 -19.15
C GLN A 79 -17.84 -11.95 -18.81
N SER A 80 -17.56 -11.31 -17.67
CA SER A 80 -16.21 -10.87 -17.31
C SER A 80 -15.26 -11.99 -16.91
N GLY A 81 -15.79 -13.13 -16.45
CA GLY A 81 -14.99 -14.28 -16.00
C GLY A 81 -14.19 -14.03 -14.72
N ILE A 82 -14.52 -12.99 -13.95
CA ILE A 82 -13.89 -12.71 -12.66
C ILE A 82 -14.31 -13.79 -11.65
N ASP A 83 -13.38 -14.26 -10.81
CA ASP A 83 -13.71 -15.08 -9.64
C ASP A 83 -14.27 -14.18 -8.55
N LEU A 84 -15.56 -14.32 -8.29
CA LEU A 84 -16.38 -13.44 -7.46
C LEU A 84 -16.58 -13.99 -6.04
N SER A 85 -15.96 -15.13 -5.71
CA SER A 85 -16.16 -15.85 -4.44
C SER A 85 -15.79 -15.07 -3.17
N SER A 86 -15.07 -13.95 -3.29
CA SER A 86 -14.61 -13.12 -2.18
C SER A 86 -15.10 -11.66 -2.21
N ILE A 87 -16.02 -11.30 -3.11
CA ILE A 87 -16.52 -9.92 -3.26
C ILE A 87 -17.98 -9.90 -2.82
N GLU A 88 -18.30 -9.14 -1.78
CA GLU A 88 -19.68 -9.04 -1.27
C GLU A 88 -20.51 -8.01 -2.05
N ALA A 89 -19.90 -6.90 -2.47
CA ALA A 89 -20.59 -5.84 -3.20
C ALA A 89 -19.72 -5.21 -4.31
N ILE A 90 -20.36 -4.73 -5.38
CA ILE A 90 -19.67 -4.10 -6.52
C ILE A 90 -20.49 -2.96 -7.12
N ASP A 91 -19.83 -1.86 -7.51
CA ASP A 91 -20.43 -0.84 -8.37
C ASP A 91 -20.48 -1.33 -9.82
N ILE A 92 -21.63 -1.89 -10.22
CA ILE A 92 -21.79 -2.49 -11.55
C ILE A 92 -21.73 -1.48 -12.68
N THR A 93 -22.16 -0.24 -12.44
CA THR A 93 -22.17 0.80 -13.46
C THR A 93 -20.75 1.27 -13.76
N GLY A 94 -19.94 1.48 -12.71
CA GLY A 94 -18.51 1.74 -12.85
C GLY A 94 -17.76 0.57 -13.49
N PHE A 95 -18.09 -0.66 -13.09
CA PHE A 95 -17.52 -1.88 -13.65
C PHE A 95 -17.77 -2.02 -15.15
N ALA A 96 -19.03 -1.94 -15.59
CA ALA A 96 -19.42 -2.12 -16.98
C ALA A 96 -18.86 -1.03 -17.89
N ARG A 97 -18.78 0.22 -17.39
CA ARG A 97 -18.11 1.32 -18.08
C ARG A 97 -16.62 0.99 -18.30
N GLY A 98 -15.92 0.52 -17.27
CA GLY A 98 -14.52 0.11 -17.39
C GLY A 98 -14.30 -1.02 -18.40
N GLU A 99 -15.18 -2.03 -18.41
CA GLU A 99 -15.12 -3.12 -19.38
C GLU A 99 -15.40 -2.65 -20.82
N ARG A 100 -16.32 -1.71 -21.00
CA ARG A 100 -16.60 -1.10 -22.32
C ARG A 100 -15.42 -0.28 -22.81
N GLU A 101 -14.87 0.60 -21.98
CA GLU A 101 -13.68 1.40 -22.31
C GLU A 101 -12.49 0.51 -22.67
N ARG A 102 -12.31 -0.60 -21.94
CA ARG A 102 -11.30 -1.62 -22.24
C ARG A 102 -11.56 -2.30 -23.60
N LYS A 103 -12.80 -2.69 -23.89
CA LYS A 103 -13.17 -3.34 -25.15
C LYS A 103 -13.06 -2.38 -26.34
N GLU A 104 -13.51 -1.14 -26.20
CA GLU A 104 -13.36 -0.08 -27.19
C GLU A 104 -11.89 0.31 -27.41
N PHE A 105 -11.06 0.28 -26.37
CA PHE A 105 -9.60 0.40 -26.51
C PHE A 105 -9.05 -0.74 -27.38
N LEU A 106 -9.45 -1.99 -27.14
CA LEU A 106 -8.99 -3.13 -27.94
C LEU A 106 -9.48 -3.07 -29.40
N GLU A 107 -10.74 -2.68 -29.64
CA GLU A 107 -11.36 -2.64 -30.97
C GLU A 107 -10.87 -1.48 -31.84
N ASN A 108 -10.72 -0.26 -31.27
CA ASN A 108 -10.24 0.91 -32.03
C ASN A 108 -8.74 0.80 -32.40
N ASN A 109 -7.99 -0.06 -31.71
CA ASN A 109 -6.56 -0.28 -31.95
C ASN A 109 -6.26 -1.22 -33.15
N LEU A 110 -7.28 -1.75 -33.84
CA LEU A 110 -7.11 -2.55 -35.07
C LEU A 110 -6.95 -1.70 -36.35
N ASN A 111 -7.23 -0.39 -36.30
CA ASN A 111 -7.16 0.52 -37.45
C ASN A 111 -5.99 1.52 -37.29
N GLY A 112 -4.83 1.18 -37.84
CA GLY A 112 -3.54 1.84 -37.55
C GLY A 112 -3.19 3.16 -38.26
N SER A 113 -1.95 3.59 -37.99
CA SER A 113 -1.11 4.64 -38.62
C SER A 113 -1.13 6.09 -38.10
N ILE A 114 -1.56 6.35 -36.86
CA ILE A 114 -1.35 7.65 -36.21
C ILE A 114 -0.76 7.38 -34.82
N MET A 115 0.17 8.23 -34.36
CA MET A 115 0.63 8.23 -32.95
C MET A 115 -0.61 8.04 -32.08
N ASN A 116 -0.69 6.91 -31.40
CA ASN A 116 -1.89 6.58 -30.64
C ASN A 116 -1.92 7.52 -29.44
N GLU A 117 -2.62 8.64 -29.56
CA GLU A 117 -2.71 9.68 -28.53
C GLU A 117 -3.17 9.08 -27.19
N LYS A 118 -4.03 8.05 -27.24
CA LYS A 118 -4.44 7.28 -26.07
C LYS A 118 -3.30 6.46 -25.46
N ASN A 119 -2.39 5.91 -26.27
CA ASN A 119 -1.21 5.21 -25.73
C ASN A 119 -0.23 6.18 -25.06
N LEU A 120 -0.04 7.38 -25.64
CA LEU A 120 0.76 8.43 -25.01
C LEU A 120 0.14 8.86 -23.67
N GLU A 121 -1.17 9.13 -23.65
CA GLU A 121 -1.90 9.51 -22.44
C GLU A 121 -1.81 8.41 -21.36
N PHE A 122 -2.06 7.16 -21.73
CA PHE A 122 -1.92 6.01 -20.83
C PHE A 122 -0.52 5.90 -20.22
N LEU A 123 0.52 6.01 -21.04
CA LEU A 123 1.91 5.95 -20.56
C LEU A 123 2.26 7.17 -19.69
N ALA A 124 1.77 8.37 -20.04
CA ALA A 124 1.95 9.57 -19.25
C ALA A 124 1.33 9.43 -17.86
N ASP A 125 0.10 8.90 -17.78
CA ASP A 125 -0.57 8.63 -16.51
C ASP A 125 0.15 7.54 -15.70
N GLN A 126 0.59 6.46 -16.35
CA GLN A 126 1.33 5.40 -15.68
C GLN A 126 2.63 5.94 -15.06
N ILE A 127 3.37 6.81 -15.76
CA ILE A 127 4.57 7.49 -15.25
C ILE A 127 4.21 8.43 -14.09
N LYS A 128 3.15 9.23 -14.22
CA LYS A 128 2.67 10.15 -13.19
C LYS A 128 2.33 9.41 -11.89
N TYR A 129 1.49 8.37 -11.97
CA TYR A 129 1.07 7.58 -10.81
C TYR A 129 2.16 6.66 -10.27
N ALA A 130 3.16 6.29 -11.07
CA ALA A 130 4.38 5.66 -10.58
C ALA A 130 5.30 6.63 -9.79
N GLY A 131 4.96 7.91 -9.72
CA GLY A 131 5.64 8.90 -8.87
C GLY A 131 6.73 9.70 -9.57
N PHE A 132 6.81 9.67 -10.90
CA PHE A 132 7.77 10.46 -11.68
C PHE A 132 7.21 11.84 -12.10
N GLY A 133 5.93 12.10 -11.84
CA GLY A 133 5.26 13.35 -12.20
C GLY A 133 5.07 13.52 -13.70
N GLU A 134 4.89 14.77 -14.13
CA GLU A 134 4.51 15.11 -15.53
C GLU A 134 5.69 15.62 -16.37
N ALA A 135 6.85 15.87 -15.75
CA ALA A 135 8.02 16.46 -16.42
C ALA A 135 8.58 15.61 -17.57
N LEU A 136 8.30 14.30 -17.58
CA LEU A 136 8.77 13.37 -18.61
C LEU A 136 7.87 13.31 -19.85
N GLN A 137 6.67 13.91 -19.82
CA GLN A 137 5.71 13.83 -20.93
C GLN A 137 6.26 14.35 -22.27
N PRO A 138 6.98 15.49 -22.35
CA PRO A 138 7.53 15.97 -23.62
C PRO A 138 8.56 15.00 -24.21
N ILE A 139 9.43 14.44 -23.36
CA ILE A 139 10.47 13.49 -23.76
C ILE A 139 9.82 12.18 -24.23
N LEU A 140 8.81 11.69 -23.51
CA LEU A 140 8.05 10.51 -23.90
C LEU A 140 7.40 10.70 -25.28
N LYS A 141 6.75 11.84 -25.52
CA LYS A 141 6.12 12.15 -26.81
C LYS A 141 7.15 12.18 -27.95
N GLU A 142 8.31 12.77 -27.72
CA GLU A 142 9.41 12.79 -28.69
C GLU A 142 9.90 11.37 -29.02
N GLN A 143 10.16 10.54 -28.00
CA GLN A 143 10.66 9.18 -28.19
C GLN A 143 9.64 8.28 -28.90
N LEU A 144 8.36 8.37 -28.55
CA LEU A 144 7.30 7.66 -29.26
C LEU A 144 7.19 8.11 -30.73
N GLY A 145 7.43 9.40 -31.01
CA GLY A 145 7.46 9.96 -32.36
C GLY A 145 8.61 9.44 -33.23
N LYS A 146 9.74 9.04 -32.63
CA LYS A 146 10.87 8.42 -33.36
C LYS A 146 10.57 7.00 -33.84
N GLY A 147 9.63 6.31 -33.19
CA GLY A 147 9.19 4.98 -33.61
C GLY A 147 10.19 3.84 -33.35
N GLU A 148 11.19 4.05 -32.49
CA GLU A 148 12.17 3.02 -32.11
C GLU A 148 11.51 1.87 -31.34
N LYS A 149 11.91 0.62 -31.59
CA LYS A 149 11.29 -0.55 -30.93
C LYS A 149 11.40 -0.53 -29.41
N GLU A 150 12.51 -0.01 -28.88
CA GLU A 150 12.82 0.05 -27.46
C GLU A 150 13.54 1.36 -27.19
N PHE A 151 13.22 2.04 -26.09
CA PHE A 151 13.92 3.24 -25.67
C PHE A 151 13.86 3.41 -24.15
N THR A 152 14.74 4.25 -23.63
CA THR A 152 14.80 4.58 -22.20
C THR A 152 14.65 6.07 -21.96
N VAL A 153 13.98 6.44 -20.86
CA VAL A 153 13.87 7.83 -20.40
C VAL A 153 14.54 7.95 -19.03
N LEU A 154 15.48 8.88 -18.90
CA LEU A 154 16.17 9.13 -17.64
C LEU A 154 15.39 10.14 -16.77
N HIS A 155 15.35 9.87 -15.47
CA HIS A 155 14.82 10.79 -14.47
C HIS A 155 15.77 10.87 -13.28
N GLU A 156 15.99 12.07 -12.76
CA GLU A 156 16.82 12.30 -11.59
C GLU A 156 16.01 12.99 -10.49
N ALA A 157 16.17 12.52 -9.26
CA ALA A 157 15.57 13.07 -8.06
C ALA A 157 16.60 13.12 -6.93
N ASN A 158 16.43 14.06 -6.01
CA ASN A 158 17.25 14.14 -4.80
C ASN A 158 16.37 13.86 -3.58
N PHE A 159 16.75 12.87 -2.79
CA PHE A 159 16.03 12.49 -1.57
C PHE A 159 17.01 12.38 -0.41
N GLU A 160 16.74 13.07 0.71
CA GLU A 160 17.46 12.82 1.98
C GLU A 160 19.00 12.86 1.83
N LYS A 161 19.52 13.81 1.04
CA LYS A 161 20.95 13.98 0.63
C LYS A 161 21.53 12.92 -0.31
N SER A 162 20.76 11.91 -0.68
CA SER A 162 21.14 10.90 -1.67
C SER A 162 20.71 11.33 -3.08
N ALA A 163 21.59 11.07 -4.05
CA ALA A 163 21.26 11.20 -5.47
C ALA A 163 20.55 9.94 -5.94
N PHE A 164 19.35 10.09 -6.50
CA PHE A 164 18.52 8.99 -6.98
C PHE A 164 18.24 9.15 -8.47
N LYS A 165 18.61 8.14 -9.25
CA LYS A 165 18.43 8.14 -10.70
C LYS A 165 17.56 6.96 -11.11
N CYS A 166 16.69 7.17 -12.08
CA CYS A 166 15.83 6.15 -12.63
C CYS A 166 15.94 6.10 -14.16
N GLU A 167 16.07 4.91 -14.72
CA GLU A 167 15.97 4.69 -16.18
C GLU A 167 14.68 3.93 -16.47
N LEU A 168 13.69 4.62 -17.03
CA LEU A 168 12.39 4.05 -17.38
C LEU A 168 12.50 3.39 -18.76
N SER A 169 12.19 2.09 -18.84
CA SER A 169 12.33 1.28 -20.06
C SER A 169 11.00 1.04 -20.74
N PHE A 170 10.93 1.43 -22.02
CA PHE A 170 9.73 1.31 -22.86
C PHE A 170 10.01 0.40 -24.05
N LYS A 171 9.00 -0.37 -24.45
CA LYS A 171 9.09 -1.26 -25.62
C LYS A 171 7.79 -1.26 -26.39
N LYS A 172 7.91 -1.23 -27.71
CA LYS A 172 6.82 -1.47 -28.65
C LYS A 172 6.47 -2.95 -28.69
N SER A 173 5.18 -3.27 -28.70
CA SER A 173 4.68 -4.63 -28.88
C SER A 173 5.08 -5.20 -30.24
N ASP A 174 5.41 -6.48 -30.28
CA ASP A 174 5.66 -7.21 -31.53
C ASP A 174 4.35 -7.51 -32.29
N ARG A 175 3.19 -7.31 -31.65
CA ARG A 175 1.86 -7.66 -32.17
C ARG A 175 0.97 -6.45 -32.46
N SER A 176 1.36 -5.26 -32.02
CA SER A 176 0.58 -4.03 -32.18
C SER A 176 1.49 -2.81 -32.20
N ASP A 177 0.95 -1.66 -32.57
CA ASP A 177 1.71 -0.39 -32.56
C ASP A 177 1.86 0.24 -31.16
N LEU A 178 1.40 -0.44 -30.11
CA LEU A 178 1.41 0.06 -28.74
C LEU A 178 2.79 -0.07 -28.09
N TYR A 179 3.15 0.95 -27.31
CA TYR A 179 4.29 0.94 -26.39
C TYR A 179 3.83 0.65 -24.97
N PHE A 180 4.71 -0.03 -24.23
CA PHE A 180 4.51 -0.41 -22.85
C PHE A 180 5.68 0.07 -22.01
N PHE A 181 5.37 0.67 -20.86
CA PHE A 181 6.34 0.93 -19.81
C PHE A 181 6.53 -0.37 -19.01
N ASN A 182 7.64 -1.07 -19.25
CA ASN A 182 7.83 -2.45 -18.76
C ASN A 182 8.57 -2.53 -17.43
N SER A 183 9.49 -1.59 -17.18
CA SER A 183 10.29 -1.57 -15.96
C SER A 183 10.99 -0.23 -15.81
N TYR A 184 11.47 0.06 -14.61
CA TYR A 184 12.47 1.09 -14.41
C TYR A 184 13.61 0.58 -13.54
N LYS A 185 14.84 0.96 -13.90
CA LYS A 185 16.04 0.71 -13.10
C LYS A 185 16.23 1.87 -12.14
N ALA A 186 16.13 1.61 -10.83
CA ALA A 186 16.41 2.58 -9.78
C ALA A 186 17.87 2.47 -9.33
N MET A 187 18.53 3.61 -9.18
CA MET A 187 19.96 3.71 -8.83
C MET A 187 20.12 4.73 -7.70
N LEU A 188 20.61 4.26 -6.56
CA LEU A 188 20.80 5.06 -5.35
C LEU A 188 22.28 5.24 -5.03
N SER A 189 22.77 6.47 -5.12
CA SER A 189 24.12 6.84 -4.72
C SER A 189 24.06 7.55 -3.37
N LYS A 190 24.50 6.84 -2.32
CA LYS A 190 24.55 7.38 -0.96
C LYS A 190 25.85 8.15 -0.73
N GLU A 191 25.76 9.25 -0.01
CA GLU A 191 26.92 10.03 0.39
C GLU A 191 27.91 9.15 1.19
N GLY A 192 29.17 9.09 0.75
CA GLY A 192 30.21 8.29 1.39
C GLY A 192 30.18 6.78 1.10
N ALA A 193 29.18 6.27 0.35
CA ALA A 193 29.18 4.87 -0.09
C ALA A 193 30.06 4.68 -1.33
N PRO A 194 30.85 3.59 -1.41
CA PRO A 194 31.75 3.35 -2.54
C PRO A 194 31.02 2.88 -3.81
N HIS A 195 29.79 2.38 -3.68
CA HIS A 195 29.03 1.78 -4.78
C HIS A 195 27.59 2.29 -4.79
N THR A 196 27.08 2.50 -5.99
CA THR A 196 25.66 2.78 -6.25
C THR A 196 24.88 1.48 -6.09
N LEU A 197 23.76 1.53 -5.34
CA LEU A 197 22.83 0.41 -5.25
C LEU A 197 21.85 0.47 -6.42
N GLU A 198 21.60 -0.67 -7.05
CA GLU A 198 20.74 -0.75 -8.24
C GLU A 198 19.66 -1.81 -8.05
N GLN A 199 18.44 -1.52 -8.50
CA GLN A 199 17.33 -2.48 -8.52
C GLN A 199 16.42 -2.18 -9.69
N ILE A 200 16.08 -3.20 -10.47
CA ILE A 200 15.09 -3.13 -11.54
C ILE A 200 13.72 -3.48 -10.97
N PHE A 201 12.77 -2.55 -11.11
CA PHE A 201 11.37 -2.75 -10.76
C PHE A 201 10.56 -2.92 -12.04
N TYR A 202 9.90 -4.07 -12.16
CA TYR A 202 9.02 -4.35 -13.29
C TYR A 202 7.65 -3.69 -13.09
N MET A 203 7.08 -3.24 -14.20
CA MET A 203 5.77 -2.62 -14.27
C MET A 203 4.80 -3.57 -14.95
N GLY A 204 3.62 -3.74 -14.35
CA GLY A 204 2.54 -4.55 -14.87
C GLY A 204 1.18 -3.96 -14.50
N LYS A 205 0.13 -4.77 -14.60
CA LYS A 205 -1.22 -4.40 -14.14
C LYS A 205 -1.25 -4.23 -12.62
N ASP A 206 -0.61 -5.15 -11.92
CA ASP A 206 -0.59 -5.26 -10.46
C ASP A 206 0.86 -5.33 -9.96
N ASN A 207 1.08 -5.25 -8.65
CA ASN A 207 2.39 -5.41 -7.99
C ASN A 207 3.45 -4.33 -8.32
N ASN A 208 3.02 -3.15 -8.75
CA ASN A 208 3.93 -2.06 -9.10
C ASN A 208 4.50 -1.35 -7.86
N PHE A 209 5.76 -0.90 -7.97
CA PHE A 209 6.40 -0.04 -6.98
C PHE A 209 6.56 1.37 -7.55
N THR A 210 6.20 2.38 -6.76
CA THR A 210 6.45 3.78 -7.10
C THR A 210 7.92 4.16 -6.91
N MET A 211 8.36 5.25 -7.52
CA MET A 211 9.72 5.78 -7.40
C MET A 211 10.13 5.99 -5.93
N LYS A 212 9.25 6.53 -5.08
CA LYS A 212 9.55 6.75 -3.66
C LYS A 212 9.62 5.45 -2.87
N GLU A 213 8.78 4.46 -3.18
CA GLU A 213 8.86 3.12 -2.59
C GLU A 213 10.17 2.42 -2.96
N ALA A 214 10.60 2.51 -4.24
CA ALA A 214 11.89 2.00 -4.70
C ALA A 214 13.08 2.64 -3.98
N PHE A 215 13.04 3.97 -3.80
CA PHE A 215 14.03 4.69 -2.99
C PHE A 215 14.05 4.17 -1.55
N ASN A 216 12.88 4.00 -0.92
CA ASN A 216 12.79 3.50 0.45
C ASN A 216 13.35 2.07 0.59
N LEU A 217 13.07 1.19 -0.38
CA LEU A 217 13.62 -0.16 -0.44
C LEU A 217 15.14 -0.17 -0.57
N LEU A 218 15.71 0.66 -1.46
CA LEU A 218 17.17 0.80 -1.63
C LEU A 218 17.84 1.49 -0.42
N GLU A 219 17.10 2.30 0.33
CA GLU A 219 17.54 2.79 1.65
C GLU A 219 17.57 1.68 2.73
N GLY A 220 17.03 0.49 2.42
CA GLY A 220 16.98 -0.65 3.33
C GLY A 220 15.76 -0.63 4.26
N ARG A 221 14.74 0.15 3.90
CA ARG A 221 13.45 0.21 4.59
C ARG A 221 12.49 -0.82 3.99
N SER A 222 11.35 -1.00 4.64
CA SER A 222 10.32 -1.93 4.17
C SER A 222 9.08 -1.20 3.68
N VAL A 223 8.46 -1.73 2.63
CA VAL A 223 7.24 -1.19 2.02
C VAL A 223 6.13 -2.23 2.11
N ASN A 224 4.93 -1.82 2.50
CA ASN A 224 3.74 -2.67 2.55
C ASN A 224 2.95 -2.52 1.25
N LYS A 225 2.58 -3.65 0.65
CA LYS A 225 1.81 -3.69 -0.59
C LYS A 225 0.68 -4.72 -0.47
N ASP A 226 -0.44 -4.39 -1.09
CA ASP A 226 -1.42 -5.39 -1.50
C ASP A 226 -0.95 -5.91 -2.86
N LEU A 227 -0.55 -7.17 -2.86
CA LEU A 227 0.00 -7.88 -4.00
C LEU A 227 -1.02 -8.87 -4.55
N MET A 228 -0.82 -9.28 -5.79
CA MET A 228 -1.63 -10.28 -6.48
C MET A 228 -0.75 -11.47 -6.89
N THR A 229 -1.21 -12.70 -6.64
CA THR A 229 -0.56 -13.93 -7.11
C THR A 229 -0.76 -14.11 -8.62
N LYS A 230 -0.15 -15.14 -9.22
CA LYS A 230 -0.37 -15.44 -10.64
C LYS A 230 -1.79 -15.94 -10.90
N GLU A 231 -2.41 -16.50 -9.87
CA GLU A 231 -3.77 -17.02 -9.83
C GLU A 231 -4.81 -15.91 -9.62
N GLY A 232 -4.38 -14.67 -9.37
CA GLY A 232 -5.26 -13.51 -9.19
C GLY A 232 -5.64 -13.23 -7.73
N GLU A 233 -5.16 -14.02 -6.78
CA GLU A 233 -5.48 -13.85 -5.36
C GLU A 233 -4.73 -12.65 -4.79
N LYS A 234 -5.48 -11.76 -4.12
CA LYS A 234 -4.91 -10.61 -3.42
C LYS A 234 -4.40 -11.00 -2.04
N TYR A 235 -3.22 -10.51 -1.67
CA TYR A 235 -2.64 -10.70 -0.35
C TYR A 235 -1.80 -9.50 0.08
N ASN A 236 -1.77 -9.21 1.38
CA ASN A 236 -0.93 -8.13 1.90
C ASN A 236 0.46 -8.67 2.31
N SER A 237 1.52 -7.93 1.97
CA SER A 237 2.89 -8.29 2.34
C SER A 237 3.76 -7.06 2.57
N TRP A 238 4.63 -7.14 3.57
CA TRP A 238 5.77 -6.22 3.65
C TRP A 238 6.94 -6.74 2.83
N ILE A 239 7.59 -5.85 2.09
CA ILE A 239 8.70 -6.12 1.19
C ILE A 239 9.94 -5.40 1.70
N SER A 240 11.09 -6.07 1.67
CA SER A 240 12.41 -5.47 1.90
C SER A 240 13.44 -6.11 0.97
N LEU A 241 14.58 -5.45 0.76
CA LEU A 241 15.67 -6.00 -0.03
C LEU A 241 16.69 -6.71 0.86
N ASP A 242 17.15 -7.88 0.42
CA ASP A 242 18.33 -8.54 0.95
C ASP A 242 19.58 -8.10 0.17
N PHE A 243 20.38 -7.24 0.77
CA PHE A 243 21.61 -6.73 0.13
C PHE A 243 22.77 -7.72 0.12
N LYS A 244 22.60 -8.92 0.69
CA LYS A 244 23.65 -9.96 0.71
C LYS A 244 23.56 -10.89 -0.49
N ASP A 245 22.35 -11.10 -1.00
CA ASP A 245 22.06 -12.05 -2.06
C ASP A 245 21.54 -11.32 -3.31
N ALA A 246 22.28 -11.43 -4.40
CA ALA A 246 21.84 -10.99 -5.71
C ALA A 246 21.19 -12.15 -6.47
N GLU A 247 20.08 -11.87 -7.13
CA GLU A 247 19.41 -12.76 -8.08
C GLU A 247 20.19 -12.82 -9.40
N PRO A 248 19.96 -13.83 -10.26
CA PRO A 248 20.69 -13.98 -11.52
C PRO A 248 20.61 -12.79 -12.49
N ASN A 249 19.55 -11.97 -12.38
CA ASN A 249 19.36 -10.74 -13.17
C ASN A 249 20.09 -9.51 -12.57
N GLY A 250 20.82 -9.68 -11.46
CA GLY A 250 21.52 -8.61 -10.76
C GLY A 250 20.69 -7.85 -9.71
N ASN A 251 19.39 -8.15 -9.58
CA ASN A 251 18.56 -7.55 -8.52
C ASN A 251 18.91 -8.11 -7.14
N PHE A 252 18.69 -7.32 -6.09
CA PHE A 252 18.61 -7.83 -4.74
C PHE A 252 17.37 -8.69 -4.55
N LYS A 253 17.52 -9.80 -3.82
CA LYS A 253 16.41 -10.65 -3.44
C LYS A 253 15.39 -9.87 -2.60
N MET A 254 14.10 -10.00 -2.93
CA MET A 254 13.02 -9.43 -2.12
C MET A 254 12.60 -10.40 -1.02
N ASN A 255 12.61 -9.93 0.22
CA ASN A 255 12.04 -10.64 1.37
C ASN A 255 10.58 -10.24 1.55
N HIS A 256 9.70 -11.23 1.62
CA HIS A 256 8.26 -11.04 1.80
C HIS A 256 7.85 -11.44 3.23
N TYR A 257 7.25 -10.51 3.96
CA TYR A 257 6.60 -10.77 5.24
C TYR A 257 5.09 -10.70 5.01
N HIS A 258 4.53 -11.86 4.64
CA HIS A 258 3.10 -12.05 4.38
C HIS A 258 2.25 -11.60 5.57
N GLN A 259 0.96 -11.31 5.36
CA GLN A 259 0.05 -10.94 6.46
C GLN A 259 0.04 -11.95 7.63
N ASN A 260 0.32 -13.23 7.34
CA ASN A 260 0.41 -14.31 8.33
C ASN A 260 1.76 -14.35 9.09
N TYR A 261 2.73 -13.53 8.70
CA TYR A 261 4.01 -13.40 9.39
C TYR A 261 3.84 -12.83 10.81
N GLY A 262 2.77 -12.08 11.06
CA GLY A 262 2.41 -11.56 12.37
C GLY A 262 3.10 -10.25 12.75
N TYR A 263 3.55 -9.47 11.77
CA TYR A 263 3.89 -8.06 12.02
C TYR A 263 2.64 -7.19 11.90
N ASN A 264 2.30 -6.51 12.99
CA ASN A 264 1.23 -5.52 13.01
C ASN A 264 1.84 -4.14 13.33
N LEU A 265 1.88 -3.26 12.33
CA LEU A 265 2.46 -1.92 12.44
C LEU A 265 1.75 -1.08 13.50
N GLN A 266 0.43 -1.09 13.52
CA GLN A 266 -0.35 -0.30 14.48
C GLN A 266 -0.07 -0.77 15.91
N ALA A 267 -0.12 -2.07 16.16
CA ALA A 267 0.20 -2.63 17.47
C ALA A 267 1.67 -2.38 17.87
N ALA A 268 2.60 -2.28 16.91
CA ALA A 268 3.97 -1.91 17.19
C ALA A 268 4.10 -0.43 17.59
N LEU A 269 3.34 0.47 16.98
CA LEU A 269 3.29 1.89 17.33
C LEU A 269 2.61 2.13 18.69
N GLU A 270 1.53 1.43 18.99
CA GLU A 270 0.76 1.55 20.24
C GLU A 270 1.56 1.16 21.50
N LYS A 271 2.69 0.46 21.34
CA LYS A 271 3.66 0.22 22.43
C LYS A 271 4.37 1.49 22.89
N HIS A 272 4.22 2.58 22.15
CA HIS A 272 4.83 3.87 22.43
C HIS A 272 3.74 4.92 22.62
N SER A 273 3.95 5.86 23.56
CA SER A 273 3.04 6.97 23.79
C SER A 273 3.18 8.03 22.70
N ILE A 274 2.61 7.76 21.51
CA ILE A 274 2.66 8.63 20.34
C ILE A 274 1.35 9.44 20.24
N LYS A 275 1.44 10.77 20.15
CA LYS A 275 0.25 11.65 20.11
C LYS A 275 -0.56 11.49 18.82
N GLU A 276 0.09 11.25 17.70
CA GLU A 276 -0.56 11.12 16.38
C GLU A 276 -1.47 9.89 16.28
N LEU A 277 -1.36 8.93 17.22
CA LEU A 277 -2.28 7.79 17.30
C LEU A 277 -3.64 8.12 17.93
N GLN A 278 -3.79 9.29 18.56
CA GLN A 278 -4.98 9.65 19.33
C GLN A 278 -6.13 10.16 18.45
N THR A 279 -5.84 10.66 17.24
CA THR A 279 -6.87 11.10 16.29
C THR A 279 -6.90 10.19 15.07
N PRO A 280 -8.08 9.81 14.55
CA PRO A 280 -8.19 8.90 13.40
C PRO A 280 -7.41 9.38 12.17
N GLU A 281 -7.51 10.67 11.81
CA GLU A 281 -6.88 11.21 10.61
C GLU A 281 -5.33 11.20 10.72
N SER A 282 -4.79 11.59 11.88
CA SER A 282 -3.34 11.58 12.09
C SER A 282 -2.79 10.17 12.14
N LYS A 283 -3.55 9.24 12.72
CA LYS A 283 -3.20 7.82 12.77
C LYS A 283 -3.18 7.21 11.38
N GLU A 284 -4.21 7.45 10.55
CA GLU A 284 -4.28 6.95 9.19
C GLU A 284 -3.14 7.50 8.33
N SER A 285 -2.88 8.81 8.41
CA SER A 285 -1.76 9.46 7.72
C SER A 285 -0.41 8.87 8.13
N LEU A 286 -0.18 8.67 9.43
CA LEU A 286 1.02 8.03 9.96
C LEU A 286 1.18 6.61 9.43
N LEU A 287 0.14 5.78 9.55
CA LEU A 287 0.16 4.39 9.07
C LEU A 287 0.41 4.33 7.56
N GLY A 288 -0.25 5.18 6.77
CA GLY A 288 -0.07 5.25 5.32
C GLY A 288 1.35 5.65 4.92
N SER A 289 1.94 6.63 5.60
CA SER A 289 3.33 7.06 5.36
C SER A 289 4.33 5.94 5.66
N LEU A 290 4.17 5.26 6.81
CA LEU A 290 5.04 4.16 7.22
C LEU A 290 4.87 2.91 6.36
N LYS A 291 3.66 2.62 5.88
CA LYS A 291 3.40 1.56 4.90
C LYS A 291 4.12 1.82 3.58
N LYS A 292 4.28 3.07 3.15
CA LYS A 292 5.09 3.43 1.97
C LYS A 292 6.60 3.36 2.23
N GLY A 293 7.03 2.97 3.43
CA GLY A 293 8.44 2.86 3.82
C GLY A 293 9.10 4.18 4.20
N ASN A 294 8.32 5.24 4.43
CA ASN A 294 8.88 6.52 4.84
C ASN A 294 9.33 6.50 6.31
N ILE A 295 10.23 7.42 6.65
CA ILE A 295 10.51 7.79 8.03
C ILE A 295 9.59 8.95 8.39
N GLN A 296 8.76 8.80 9.42
CA GLN A 296 7.76 9.79 9.79
C GLN A 296 8.11 10.46 11.13
N SER A 297 8.02 11.80 11.16
CA SER A 297 8.12 12.57 12.40
C SER A 297 6.86 12.38 13.24
N VAL A 298 7.03 12.12 14.53
CA VAL A 298 5.95 11.89 15.50
C VAL A 298 6.32 12.49 16.86
N THR A 299 5.32 12.65 17.72
CA THR A 299 5.47 13.25 19.05
C THR A 299 5.33 12.17 20.12
N PHE A 300 6.43 11.82 20.77
CA PHE A 300 6.45 10.89 21.90
C PHE A 300 6.18 11.63 23.20
N VAL A 301 5.41 11.04 24.09
CA VAL A 301 5.23 11.49 25.48
C VAL A 301 6.04 10.58 26.40
N VAL A 302 7.13 11.09 26.98
CA VAL A 302 8.00 10.33 27.89
C VAL A 302 8.05 11.07 29.22
N ASN A 303 7.58 10.43 30.30
CA ASN A 303 7.49 11.04 31.64
C ASN A 303 6.70 12.37 31.64
N GLY A 304 5.69 12.50 30.78
CA GLY A 304 4.90 13.73 30.64
C GLY A 304 5.55 14.81 29.75
N GLU A 305 6.78 14.61 29.28
CA GLU A 305 7.45 15.52 28.34
C GLU A 305 7.21 15.09 26.90
N GLU A 306 6.93 16.06 26.03
CA GLU A 306 6.81 15.86 24.60
C GLU A 306 8.18 15.91 23.93
N LYS A 307 8.51 14.86 23.18
CA LYS A 307 9.77 14.74 22.46
C LYS A 307 9.49 14.38 21.01
N ARG A 308 10.01 15.18 20.09
CA ARG A 308 9.96 14.88 18.67
C ARG A 308 10.87 13.68 18.40
N ARG A 309 10.34 12.72 17.64
CA ARG A 309 11.05 11.51 17.22
C ARG A 309 10.71 11.20 15.77
N PHE A 310 11.50 10.34 15.17
CA PHE A 310 11.23 9.80 13.85
C PHE A 310 11.07 8.30 13.92
N VAL A 311 10.11 7.74 13.18
CA VAL A 311 9.80 6.31 13.20
C VAL A 311 9.75 5.72 11.81
N GLU A 312 10.14 4.46 11.68
CA GLU A 312 9.94 3.65 10.47
C GLU A 312 9.49 2.22 10.83
N ALA A 313 8.82 1.56 9.90
CA ALA A 313 8.41 0.16 10.05
C ALA A 313 9.62 -0.79 10.06
N ASN A 314 9.59 -1.83 10.89
CA ASN A 314 10.64 -2.85 10.97
C ASN A 314 10.03 -4.27 11.02
N PRO A 315 9.42 -4.73 9.92
CA PRO A 315 8.70 -5.99 9.85
C PRO A 315 9.56 -7.19 10.25
N GLN A 316 10.83 -7.24 9.83
CA GLN A 316 11.78 -8.31 10.15
C GLN A 316 11.84 -8.65 11.65
N PHE A 317 11.74 -7.63 12.52
CA PHE A 317 11.79 -7.79 13.97
C PHE A 317 10.44 -7.56 14.64
N LYS A 318 9.37 -7.40 13.85
CA LYS A 318 8.00 -7.11 14.29
C LYS A 318 7.90 -5.88 15.20
N THR A 319 8.72 -4.86 14.95
CA THR A 319 8.80 -3.62 15.73
C THR A 319 8.72 -2.40 14.81
N ILE A 320 8.82 -1.21 15.38
CA ILE A 320 9.29 -0.02 14.66
C ILE A 320 10.77 0.23 14.99
N ARG A 321 11.44 1.06 14.22
CA ARG A 321 12.70 1.72 14.63
C ARG A 321 12.39 3.17 14.99
N VAL A 322 13.11 3.70 15.97
CA VAL A 322 12.92 5.05 16.50
C VAL A 322 14.26 5.80 16.40
N TYR A 323 14.20 7.05 15.96
CA TYR A 323 15.35 7.94 15.86
C TYR A 323 15.10 9.25 16.62
N ASP A 324 16.18 9.86 17.08
CA ASP A 324 16.16 11.22 17.64
C ASP A 324 16.13 12.30 16.54
N GLU A 325 16.22 13.57 16.94
CA GLU A 325 16.22 14.73 16.03
C GLU A 325 17.45 14.80 15.14
N SER A 326 18.53 14.12 15.50
CA SER A 326 19.76 14.01 14.71
C SER A 326 19.75 12.77 13.80
N MET A 327 18.61 12.09 13.65
CA MET A 327 18.45 10.82 12.92
C MET A 327 19.34 9.68 13.44
N LEU A 328 19.76 9.76 14.71
CA LEU A 328 20.48 8.66 15.36
C LEU A 328 19.48 7.68 15.96
N ARG A 329 19.73 6.39 15.72
CA ARG A 329 18.86 5.32 16.18
C ARG A 329 18.86 5.23 17.70
N ILE A 330 17.68 5.28 18.30
CA ILE A 330 17.47 5.03 19.72
C ILE A 330 17.29 3.51 19.90
N ASN A 331 18.22 2.86 20.60
CA ASN A 331 18.13 1.45 20.93
C ASN A 331 17.48 1.28 22.31
N ASP A 332 16.31 0.63 22.38
CA ASP A 332 15.57 0.38 23.63
C ASP A 332 16.37 -0.35 24.73
N ARG A 333 17.47 -1.03 24.37
CA ARG A 333 18.38 -1.66 25.35
C ARG A 333 19.01 -0.64 26.30
N GLN A 334 19.36 0.56 25.83
CA GLN A 334 19.92 1.59 26.71
C GLN A 334 18.85 2.18 27.63
N SER A 335 17.62 2.35 27.16
CA SER A 335 16.48 2.78 28.00
C SER A 335 16.13 1.76 29.09
N GLN A 336 16.28 0.46 28.83
CA GLN A 336 16.09 -0.59 29.86
C GLN A 336 17.25 -0.63 30.87
N GLU A 337 18.49 -0.40 30.44
CA GLU A 337 19.66 -0.29 31.34
C GLU A 337 19.62 0.99 32.20
N GLN A 338 19.10 2.10 31.67
CA GLN A 338 18.84 3.32 32.44
C GLN A 338 17.71 3.11 33.45
N LYS A 339 16.60 2.47 33.07
CA LYS A 339 15.56 2.08 34.03
C LYS A 339 16.08 1.14 35.13
N GLN A 340 17.01 0.24 34.83
CA GLN A 340 17.64 -0.62 35.85
C GLN A 340 18.66 0.11 36.74
N LYS A 341 19.30 1.18 36.26
CA LYS A 341 20.16 2.05 37.09
C LYS A 341 19.33 2.94 38.01
N ASP A 342 18.25 3.54 37.49
CA ASP A 342 17.35 4.39 38.29
C ASP A 342 16.60 3.56 39.36
N SER A 343 16.23 2.30 39.04
CA SER A 343 15.63 1.37 40.01
C SER A 343 16.60 0.89 41.10
N LYS A 344 17.92 0.98 40.89
CA LYS A 344 18.94 0.61 41.88
C LYS A 344 19.39 1.78 42.74
N GLU A 345 19.26 3.02 42.29
CA GLU A 345 19.54 4.19 43.12
C GLU A 345 18.44 4.44 44.16
N ASP A 346 17.17 4.13 43.86
CA ASP A 346 16.05 4.33 44.80
C ASP A 346 16.01 3.34 45.98
N ILE A 347 16.65 2.16 45.87
CA ILE A 347 16.76 1.21 46.99
C ILE A 347 17.89 1.60 47.96
N SER A 348 18.83 2.46 47.55
CA SER A 348 20.01 2.80 48.36
C SER A 348 19.85 4.00 49.30
N LYS A 349 18.72 4.72 49.25
CA LYS A 349 18.44 5.90 50.12
C LYS A 349 17.38 5.66 51.20
N GLY A 350 16.84 4.45 51.29
CA GLY A 350 15.72 4.12 52.17
C GLY A 350 16.05 3.31 53.43
N GLU A 351 17.27 3.33 53.98
CA GLU A 351 17.52 2.64 55.26
C GLU A 351 18.73 3.22 56.03
N LYS A 352 18.51 4.35 56.73
CA LYS A 352 19.35 4.77 57.87
C LYS A 352 18.49 5.45 58.95
N LYS A 353 18.26 4.69 60.04
CA LYS A 353 17.84 5.01 61.44
C LYS A 353 16.83 3.93 61.85
N SER A 354 17.05 3.01 62.78
CA SER A 354 17.77 2.97 64.08
C SER A 354 18.07 1.46 64.36
N ALA A 355 18.95 0.97 65.23
CA ALA A 355 19.43 1.39 66.54
C ALA A 355 20.74 0.64 66.88
N ASP A 356 21.44 1.20 67.86
CA ASP A 356 22.72 0.76 68.44
C ASP A 356 22.53 -0.44 69.42
N GLY A 357 23.56 -1.29 69.60
CA GLY A 357 23.57 -2.31 70.68
C GLY A 357 24.35 -3.63 70.47
N LYS A 358 25.69 -3.55 70.49
CA LYS A 358 26.73 -4.46 71.05
C LYS A 358 26.79 -6.00 70.81
N GLU A 359 28.00 -6.35 70.35
CA GLU A 359 28.97 -7.41 70.77
C GLU A 359 28.82 -8.89 70.34
N ASP A 360 29.88 -9.30 69.61
CA ASP A 360 30.63 -10.56 69.55
C ASP A 360 29.94 -11.90 69.18
N ASP A 361 30.33 -12.48 68.04
CA ASP A 361 31.24 -13.64 68.04
C ASP A 361 31.75 -13.99 66.61
N LEU A 362 32.96 -14.56 66.58
CA LEU A 362 33.78 -14.98 65.45
C LEU A 362 33.23 -16.21 64.73
N GLY A 363 33.46 -16.35 63.42
CA GLY A 363 33.11 -17.60 62.71
C GLY A 363 33.43 -17.68 61.21
N GLU A 364 34.71 -17.84 60.91
CA GLU A 364 35.30 -18.56 59.75
C GLU A 364 34.59 -18.68 58.38
N LYS A 365 35.29 -18.12 57.37
CA LYS A 365 35.69 -18.70 56.08
C LYS A 365 35.14 -20.09 55.71
N LYS A 366 34.63 -20.21 54.48
CA LYS A 366 35.15 -21.16 53.49
C LYS A 366 34.75 -20.81 52.04
N GLU A 367 35.74 -20.35 51.29
CA GLU A 367 35.80 -20.48 49.83
C GLU A 367 35.76 -21.96 49.42
N LYS A 368 35.04 -22.30 48.34
CA LYS A 368 35.45 -23.37 47.44
C LYS A 368 35.32 -22.97 45.97
N LYS A 369 36.51 -22.79 45.40
CA LYS A 369 36.94 -22.77 43.99
C LYS A 369 36.13 -23.60 42.98
N ALA A 370 35.86 -22.93 41.87
CA ALA A 370 36.02 -23.34 40.47
C ALA A 370 36.65 -24.70 40.14
N LYS A 371 36.14 -25.38 39.10
CA LYS A 371 36.91 -25.70 37.87
C LYS A 371 36.09 -26.36 36.74
N ARG A 372 36.32 -25.83 35.53
CA ARG A 372 36.46 -26.48 34.18
C ARG A 372 35.26 -27.25 33.60
N ARG A 373 34.69 -26.87 32.44
CA ARG A 373 35.19 -26.87 31.03
C ARG A 373 35.84 -28.20 30.59
N SER A 374 35.11 -28.93 29.72
CA SER A 374 35.66 -29.69 28.59
C SER A 374 34.62 -29.75 27.44
N PRO A 375 35.06 -30.00 26.18
CA PRO A 375 34.33 -29.67 24.96
C PRO A 375 33.76 -30.89 24.21
N SER A 376 32.91 -30.57 23.23
CA SER A 376 32.60 -31.23 21.93
C SER A 376 32.62 -32.76 21.78
N ILE A 377 31.52 -33.28 21.22
CA ILE A 377 31.52 -33.99 19.92
C ILE A 377 30.43 -33.37 19.06
#